data_AF-A0A0Q8QM77-F1
#
_entry.id   AF-A0A0Q8QM77-F1
#
_cell.length_a   1.000
_cell.length_b   1.000
_cell.length_c   1.000
_cell.angle_alpha   90.00
_cell.angle_beta   90.00
_cell.angle_gamma   90.00
#
_symmetry.space_group_name_H-M   'P 1'
#
loop_
_entity.id
_entity.type
_entity.pdbx_description
1 polymer ?
#
loop_
_entity_poly.entity_id
_entity_poly.type
_entity_poly.pdbx_seq_one_letter_code
_entity_poly.pdbx_strand_id
1 'polypeptide(L)' 'MHRWFWPRTERNGYRGLAVSSGKETDMIRKLKSGEYRLYSRKVDPKTHKRKNLGTFSSRDAAERHEREVQYFKRQ' A
#
# COMPACT_ATOMS: atom_id res chain seq x y z
N MET A 1 -35.50 -18.52 -18.89
CA MET A 1 -34.62 -17.95 -19.92
C MET A 1 -34.00 -16.67 -19.34
N HIS A 2 -32.70 -16.38 -19.29
CA HIS A 2 -31.46 -17.15 -19.42
C HIS A 2 -30.51 -16.60 -18.34
N ARG A 3 -29.94 -17.49 -17.54
CA ARG A 3 -29.00 -17.17 -16.46
C ARG A 3 -27.61 -17.15 -17.09
N TRP A 4 -27.00 -15.97 -17.19
CA TRP A 4 -25.62 -15.82 -17.66
C TRP A 4 -24.68 -16.37 -16.59
N PHE A 5 -24.26 -17.62 -16.78
CA PHE A 5 -23.34 -18.34 -15.92
C PHE A 5 -21.91 -17.96 -16.31
N TRP A 6 -21.31 -17.01 -15.58
CA TRP A 6 -19.86 -16.75 -15.66
C TRP A 6 -19.14 -17.63 -14.64
N PRO A 7 -18.20 -18.49 -15.05
CA PRO A 7 -17.43 -19.32 -14.13
C PRO A 7 -16.49 -18.42 -13.32
N ARG A 8 -16.64 -18.47 -12.00
CA ARG A 8 -15.73 -17.81 -11.05
C ARG A 8 -14.40 -18.55 -11.05
N THR A 9 -13.53 -18.22 -11.99
CA THR A 9 -12.11 -18.61 -11.92
C THR A 9 -11.49 -17.96 -10.69
N GLU A 10 -10.90 -18.76 -9.81
CA GLU A 10 -9.99 -18.33 -8.75
C GLU A 10 -8.99 -17.32 -9.31
N ARG A 11 -9.16 -16.06 -8.91
CA ARG A 11 -8.10 -15.07 -8.96
C ARG A 11 -7.88 -14.60 -7.55
N ASN A 12 -6.89 -15.22 -6.93
CA ASN A 12 -6.11 -14.62 -5.87
C ASN A 12 -5.63 -13.26 -6.37
N GLY A 13 -6.32 -12.22 -5.93
CA GLY A 13 -6.15 -10.90 -6.47
C GLY A 13 -6.78 -9.95 -5.47
N TYR A 14 -5.93 -9.37 -4.63
CA TYR A 14 -6.18 -8.17 -3.85
C TYR A 14 -6.88 -7.13 -4.74
N ARG A 15 -8.20 -7.21 -4.85
CA ARG A 15 -9.06 -6.28 -5.57
C ARG A 15 -9.67 -5.37 -4.53
N GLY A 16 -9.45 -4.08 -4.76
CA GLY A 16 -9.78 -3.02 -3.83
C GLY A 16 -11.26 -2.97 -3.51
N LEU A 17 -11.51 -2.58 -2.27
CA LEU A 17 -12.72 -1.91 -1.87
C LEU A 17 -12.31 -0.74 -0.99
N ALA A 18 -12.77 0.43 -1.41
CA ALA A 18 -12.73 1.64 -0.64
C ALA A 18 -13.43 1.41 0.70
N VAL A 19 -12.73 1.66 1.81
CA VAL A 19 -13.30 2.26 3.01
C VAL A 19 -12.23 3.16 3.62
N SER A 20 -12.54 4.45 3.70
CA SER A 20 -11.81 5.42 4.50
C SER A 20 -11.82 5.00 5.98
N SER A 21 -10.66 4.70 6.55
CA SER A 21 -10.44 4.85 7.98
C SER A 21 -9.06 5.46 8.20
N GLY A 22 -9.04 6.73 8.61
CA GLY A 22 -7.82 7.52 8.78
C GLY A 22 -6.92 6.98 9.90
N LYS A 23 -5.94 6.16 9.53
CA LYS A 23 -4.75 5.91 10.34
C LYS A 23 -3.53 5.89 9.43
N GLU A 24 -2.57 6.75 9.75
CA GLU A 24 -1.28 6.93 9.07
C GLU A 24 -0.44 5.63 8.93
N THR A 25 -0.88 4.54 9.56
CA THR A 25 -0.35 3.18 9.44
C THR A 25 -0.47 2.57 8.04
N ASP A 26 -1.27 3.15 7.15
CA ASP A 26 -1.58 2.61 5.83
C ASP A 26 -0.38 2.64 4.85
N MET A 27 0.69 3.35 5.22
CA MET A 27 1.90 3.49 4.41
C MET A 27 2.91 2.36 4.64
N ILE A 28 2.94 1.73 5.81
CA ILE A 28 3.92 0.69 6.12
C ILE A 28 3.22 -0.67 6.11
N ARG A 29 3.59 -1.51 5.14
CA ARG A 29 3.03 -2.86 4.97
C ARG A 29 4.07 -3.92 5.34
N LYS A 30 3.69 -4.87 6.20
CA LYS A 30 4.49 -6.07 6.45
C LYS A 30 4.39 -7.06 5.28
N LEU A 31 5.53 -7.55 4.82
CA LEU A 31 5.65 -8.54 3.76
C LEU A 31 5.62 -9.96 4.34
N LYS A 32 5.36 -10.95 3.48
CA LYS A 32 5.46 -12.36 3.85
C LYS A 32 6.88 -12.76 4.26
N SER A 33 7.89 -12.05 3.75
CA SER A 33 9.31 -12.20 4.14
C SER A 33 9.59 -11.74 5.58
N GLY A 34 8.65 -11.05 6.24
CA GLY A 34 8.85 -10.46 7.56
C GLY A 34 9.34 -9.02 7.53
N GLU A 35 9.80 -8.54 6.37
CA GLU A 35 10.22 -7.15 6.14
C GLU A 35 9.03 -6.18 6.06
N TYR A 36 9.32 -4.89 6.15
CA TYR A 36 8.36 -3.80 6.16
C TYR A 36 8.60 -2.88 4.96
N ARG A 37 7.57 -2.64 4.16
CA ARG A 37 7.65 -1.77 2.99
C ARG A 37 6.94 -0.45 3.26
N LEU A 38 7.62 0.66 3.02
CA LEU A 38 7.04 2.00 3.08
C LEU A 38 6.52 2.40 1.69
N TYR A 39 5.27 2.86 1.63
CA TYR A 39 4.64 3.41 0.44
C TYR A 39 4.45 4.92 0.55
N SER A 40 4.35 5.59 -0.59
CA SER A 40 3.99 7.00 -0.64
C SER A 40 2.54 7.26 -0.23
N ARG A 41 2.31 8.34 0.52
CA ARG A 41 0.96 8.82 0.89
C ARG A 41 0.09 9.08 -0.32
N LYS A 42 0.63 9.81 -1.30
CA LYS A 42 -0.07 10.12 -2.55
C LYS A 42 0.08 8.96 -3.53
N VAL A 43 -1.01 8.67 -4.22
CA VAL A 43 -1.04 7.78 -5.38
C VAL A 43 -0.52 8.54 -6.59
N ASP A 44 0.28 7.87 -7.43
CA ASP A 44 0.72 8.45 -8.69
C ASP A 44 -0.48 8.57 -9.65
N PRO A 45 -0.78 9.77 -10.18
CA PRO A 45 -1.97 9.99 -11.01
C PRO A 45 -1.88 9.29 -12.37
N LYS A 46 -0.67 9.03 -12.89
CA LYS A 46 -0.48 8.38 -14.19
C LYS A 46 -0.64 6.87 -14.10
N THR A 47 -0.11 6.26 -13.03
CA THR A 47 -0.11 4.79 -12.89
C THR A 47 -1.15 4.27 -11.91
N HIS A 48 -1.79 5.15 -11.15
CA HIS A 48 -2.74 4.84 -10.09
C HIS A 48 -2.17 3.93 -8.99
N LYS A 49 -0.84 3.95 -8.80
CA LYS A 49 -0.11 3.13 -7.82
C LYS A 49 0.63 4.01 -6.81
N ARG A 50 0.75 3.52 -5.57
CA ARG A 50 1.63 4.12 -4.56
C ARG A 50 3.08 3.73 -4.86
N LYS A 51 4.01 4.66 -4.69
CA LYS A 51 5.45 4.42 -4.90
C LYS A 51 6.03 3.72 -3.69
N ASN A 52 6.91 2.75 -3.92
CA ASN A 52 7.72 2.13 -2.87
C ASN A 52 8.85 3.10 -2.51
N LEU A 53 8.89 3.53 -1.25
CA LEU A 53 9.89 4.45 -0.71
C LEU A 53 11.03 3.73 0.02
N GLY A 54 10.90 2.42 0.23
CA GLY A 54 11.93 1.63 0.89
C GLY A 54 11.38 0.32 1.46
N THR A 55 12.25 -0.68 1.62
CA THR A 55 11.96 -1.92 2.35
C THR A 55 12.94 -2.02 3.50
N PHE A 56 12.43 -2.30 4.70
CA PHE A 56 13.14 -2.22 5.96
C PHE A 56 12.96 -3.53 6.72
N SER A 57 13.98 -3.96 7.46
CA SER A 57 13.92 -5.18 8.27
C SER A 57 13.04 -5.03 9.52
N SER A 58 12.84 -3.79 10.01
CA SER A 58 12.02 -3.47 11.18
C SER A 58 11.00 -2.37 10.88
N ARG A 59 9.89 -2.39 11.62
CA ARG A 59 8.86 -1.36 11.60
C ARG A 59 9.39 -0.01 12.06
N ASP A 60 10.21 0.04 13.11
CA ASP A 60 10.79 1.28 13.64
C ASP A 60 11.69 1.98 12.63
N ALA A 61 12.41 1.22 11.80
CA ALA A 61 13.22 1.77 10.73
C ALA A 61 12.35 2.41 9.64
N ALA A 62 11.25 1.77 9.27
CA ALA A 62 10.29 2.32 8.30
C ALA A 62 9.60 3.58 8.84
N GLU A 63 9.26 3.63 10.14
CA GLU A 63 8.62 4.79 10.77
C GLU A 63 9.56 5.99 10.88
N ARG A 64 10.84 5.77 11.26
CA ARG A 64 11.85 6.84 11.24
C ARG A 64 12.03 7.42 9.85
N HIS A 65 12.12 6.55 8.83
CA HIS A 65 12.26 7.00 7.45
C HIS A 65 11.03 7.75 6.94
N GLU A 66 9.82 7.36 7.37
CA GLU A 66 8.60 8.10 7.05
C GLU A 66 8.66 9.53 7.57
N ARG A 67 9.08 9.72 8.83
CA ARG A 67 9.24 11.05 9.46
C ARG A 67 10.28 11.89 8.74
N GLU A 68 11.43 11.31 8.39
CA GLU A 68 12.47 11.96 7.60
C GLU A 68 11.91 12.42 6.25
N VAL A 69 11.24 11.53 5.51
CA VAL A 69 10.65 11.85 4.21
C VAL A 69 9.60 12.97 4.31
N GLN A 70 8.83 13.06 5.40
CA GLN A 70 7.91 14.17 5.59
C GLN A 70 8.61 15.48 5.92
N TYR A 71 9.67 15.42 6.74
CA TYR A 71 10.43 16.59 7.13
C TYR A 71 11.04 17.30 5.92
N PHE A 72 11.65 16.53 5.01
CA PHE A 72 12.27 17.08 3.80
C PHE A 72 11.29 17.61 2.75
N LYS A 73 9.99 17.29 2.84
CA LYS A 73 8.97 17.73 1.88
C LYS A 73 8.18 18.98 2.29
N ARG A 74 8.55 19.63 3.40
CA ARG A 74 7.93 20.89 3.87
C ARG A 74 8.60 22.16 3.33
N GLN A 75 9.27 22.07 2.18
CA GLN A 75 9.73 23.20 1.35
C GLN A 75 9.11 23.07 -0.04
#